data_AF-A0A954SLY3-F1
#
_entry.id   AF-A0A954SLY3-F1
#
_cell.length_a   1.000
_cell.length_b   1.000
_cell.length_c   1.000
_cell.angle_alpha   90.00
_cell.angle_beta   90.00
_cell.angle_gamma   90.00
#
_symmetry.space_group_name_H-M   'P 1'
#
loop_
_entity.id
_entity.type
_entity.pdbx_description
1 polymer ?
#
loop_
_entity_poly.entity_id
_entity_poly.type
_entity_poly.pdbx_seq_one_letter_code
_entity_poly.pdbx_strand_id
1 'polypeptide(L)'
;MSKAKASKKRVSSPAATGGAGTFFEQHANASFLALLLVRGIPPICTNCKVVEVHVQTEHLGWNTDDFLIVGESSAGQRQRLIGQVKRSFAVSYSDDDFKSAIVDAWRDFKTGTNFDKDSDHFVFVTLLGSSTLIRFFSALLDCARA
;
A
#
# COMPACT_ATOMS: atom_id res chain seq x y z
N MET A 1 -1.70 19.69 -49.55
CA MET A 1 -0.96 18.49 -49.10
C MET A 1 -0.43 18.74 -47.69
N SER A 2 -1.07 18.18 -46.66
CA SER A 2 -0.64 18.32 -45.26
C SER A 2 0.12 17.05 -44.84
N LYS A 3 1.34 17.19 -44.32
CA LYS A 3 2.18 16.07 -43.87
C LYS A 3 1.69 15.60 -42.49
N ALA A 4 1.27 14.34 -42.39
CA ALA A 4 0.99 13.68 -41.11
C ALA A 4 2.28 13.53 -40.28
N LYS A 5 2.23 13.96 -39.02
CA LYS A 5 3.33 13.84 -38.04
C LYS A 5 3.28 12.42 -37.47
N ALA A 6 4.27 11.59 -37.81
CA ALA A 6 4.39 10.23 -37.28
C ALA A 6 4.57 10.27 -35.75
N SER A 7 3.65 9.63 -35.02
CA SER A 7 3.73 9.41 -33.57
C SER A 7 4.90 8.45 -33.29
N LYS A 8 5.99 8.94 -32.69
CA LYS A 8 7.05 8.10 -32.13
C LYS A 8 6.43 7.27 -31.00
N LYS A 9 6.21 5.98 -31.26
CA LYS A 9 5.84 4.98 -30.25
C LYS A 9 6.89 5.03 -29.14
N ARG A 10 6.53 5.56 -27.96
CA ARG A 10 7.41 5.59 -26.80
C ARG A 10 7.72 4.14 -26.46
N VAL A 11 8.97 3.72 -26.68
CA VAL A 11 9.45 2.42 -26.21
C VAL A 11 9.29 2.43 -24.70
N SER A 12 8.44 1.54 -24.18
CA SER A 12 8.27 1.34 -22.75
C SER A 12 9.62 0.97 -22.13
N SER A 13 9.93 1.51 -20.95
CA SER A 13 11.16 1.16 -20.27
C SER A 13 11.14 -0.34 -19.91
N PRO A 14 12.29 -1.03 -19.85
CA PRO A 14 12.36 -2.43 -19.40
C PRO A 14 11.71 -2.64 -18.02
N ALA A 15 11.74 -1.61 -17.17
CA ALA A 15 11.08 -1.60 -15.87
C ALA A 15 9.54 -1.58 -15.94
N ALA A 16 8.95 -1.10 -17.05
CA ALA A 16 7.51 -1.09 -17.30
C ALA A 16 7.04 -2.39 -18.00
N THR A 17 7.92 -3.15 -18.65
CA THR A 17 7.61 -4.42 -19.33
C THR A 17 8.12 -5.66 -18.59
N GLY A 18 8.87 -5.52 -17.50
CA GLY A 18 9.62 -6.60 -16.85
C GLY A 18 9.24 -6.93 -15.40
N GLY A 19 7.96 -6.77 -15.00
CA GLY A 19 7.49 -7.25 -13.69
C GLY A 19 8.04 -6.52 -12.46
N ALA A 20 8.70 -5.37 -12.63
CA ALA A 20 9.35 -4.66 -11.51
C ALA A 20 8.37 -4.23 -10.41
N GLY A 21 7.10 -3.96 -10.75
CA GLY A 21 6.03 -3.72 -9.77
C GLY A 21 5.74 -4.97 -8.94
N THR A 22 5.54 -6.11 -9.61
CA THR A 22 5.31 -7.42 -8.99
C THR A 22 6.46 -7.82 -8.08
N PHE A 23 7.71 -7.64 -8.51
CA PHE A 23 8.86 -7.91 -7.63
C PHE A 23 8.85 -7.01 -6.40
N PHE A 24 8.49 -5.72 -6.53
CA PHE A 24 8.43 -4.81 -5.38
C PHE A 24 7.39 -5.26 -4.35
N GLU A 25 6.21 -5.67 -4.80
CA GLU A 25 5.17 -6.29 -3.96
C GLU A 25 5.66 -7.57 -3.28
N GLN A 26 6.31 -8.47 -4.03
CA GLN A 26 6.89 -9.69 -3.49
C GLN A 26 7.95 -9.42 -2.41
N HIS A 27 8.80 -8.40 -2.58
CA HIS A 27 9.77 -8.02 -1.55
C HIS A 27 9.10 -7.47 -0.29
N ALA A 28 8.05 -6.65 -0.43
CA ALA A 28 7.27 -6.17 0.71
C ALA A 28 6.62 -7.35 1.47
N ASN A 29 5.96 -8.26 0.75
CA ASN A 29 5.34 -9.45 1.33
C ASN A 29 6.37 -10.36 2.01
N ALA A 30 7.53 -10.60 1.38
CA ALA A 30 8.62 -11.37 1.96
C ALA A 30 9.15 -10.74 3.26
N SER A 31 9.22 -9.41 3.35
CA SER A 31 9.64 -8.72 4.57
C SER A 31 8.66 -8.95 5.74
N PHE A 32 7.35 -8.92 5.48
CA PHE A 32 6.35 -9.21 6.49
C PHE A 32 6.36 -10.68 6.92
N LEU A 33 6.56 -11.60 5.98
CA LEU A 33 6.76 -13.02 6.30
C LEU A 33 8.00 -13.25 7.17
N ALA A 34 9.11 -12.57 6.88
CA ALA A 34 10.30 -12.63 7.72
C ALA A 34 10.01 -12.12 9.15
N LEU A 35 9.25 -11.03 9.28
CA LEU A 35 8.82 -10.51 10.59
C LEU A 35 7.93 -11.52 11.33
N LEU A 36 7.02 -12.21 10.64
CA LEU A 36 6.20 -13.26 11.26
C LEU A 36 7.07 -14.40 11.83
N LEU A 37 8.06 -14.88 11.06
CA LEU A 37 8.94 -15.98 11.47
C LEU A 37 9.73 -15.66 12.74
N VAL A 38 10.20 -14.42 12.88
CA VAL A 38 10.97 -13.98 14.05
C VAL A 38 10.12 -13.37 15.15
N ARG A 39 8.79 -13.32 14.99
CA ARG A 39 7.86 -12.57 15.85
C ARG A 39 8.33 -11.12 16.05
N GLY A 40 8.77 -10.51 14.97
CA GLY A 40 9.27 -9.14 14.92
C GLY A 40 8.16 -8.11 15.06
N ILE A 41 8.57 -6.86 15.28
CA ILE A 41 7.67 -5.72 15.41
C ILE A 41 7.38 -5.17 14.01
N PRO A 42 6.11 -5.06 13.58
CA PRO A 42 5.78 -4.47 12.29
C PRO A 42 5.96 -2.94 12.31
N PRO A 43 6.08 -2.30 11.13
CA PRO A 43 6.00 -0.85 11.02
C PRO A 43 4.69 -0.32 11.64
N ILE A 44 4.70 0.90 12.19
CA ILE A 44 3.52 1.59 12.78
C ILE A 44 3.06 0.97 14.13
N CYS A 45 2.71 -0.32 14.19
CA CYS A 45 2.27 -1.01 15.42
C CYS A 45 3.45 -1.42 16.32
N THR A 46 4.16 -0.43 16.86
CA THR A 46 5.45 -0.61 17.57
C THR A 46 5.38 -1.37 18.90
N ASN A 47 4.18 -1.53 19.47
CA ASN A 47 3.92 -2.29 20.69
C ASN A 47 3.45 -3.74 20.42
N CYS A 48 3.37 -4.15 19.14
CA CYS A 48 2.86 -5.45 18.72
C CYS A 48 3.97 -6.30 18.09
N LYS A 49 3.77 -7.62 18.09
CA LYS A 49 4.55 -8.57 17.29
C LYS A 49 3.67 -9.16 16.20
N VAL A 50 4.24 -9.40 15.02
CA VAL A 50 3.49 -10.02 13.91
C VAL A 50 3.05 -11.43 14.29
N VAL A 51 1.75 -11.69 14.16
CA VAL A 51 1.14 -12.99 14.42
C VAL A 51 0.45 -13.62 13.23
N GLU A 52 0.01 -12.81 12.25
CA GLU A 52 -0.56 -13.30 11.00
C GLU A 52 -0.11 -12.41 9.84
N VAL A 53 0.03 -13.02 8.66
CA VAL A 53 0.31 -12.33 7.39
C VAL A 53 -0.63 -12.93 6.35
N HIS A 54 -1.45 -12.09 5.76
CA HIS A 54 -2.36 -12.42 4.66
C HIS A 54 -1.90 -11.62 3.45
N VAL A 55 -1.85 -12.27 2.29
CA VAL A 55 -1.56 -11.63 1.00
C VAL A 55 -2.81 -11.67 0.13
N GLN A 56 -2.97 -10.69 -0.76
CA GLN A 56 -4.13 -10.57 -1.66
C GLN A 56 -5.47 -10.55 -0.92
N THR A 57 -5.79 -9.50 -0.20
CA THR A 57 -6.87 -9.48 0.81
C THR A 57 -8.31 -9.45 0.26
N GLU A 58 -8.51 -9.29 -1.06
CA GLU A 58 -9.84 -9.30 -1.67
C GLU A 58 -10.64 -10.58 -1.36
N HIS A 59 -9.99 -11.75 -1.37
CA HIS A 59 -10.65 -13.02 -1.07
C HIS A 59 -11.12 -13.14 0.38
N LEU A 60 -10.65 -12.26 1.27
CA LEU A 60 -11.05 -12.16 2.66
C LEU A 60 -12.15 -11.10 2.88
N GLY A 61 -12.67 -10.51 1.79
CA GLY A 61 -13.76 -9.54 1.83
C GLY A 61 -13.31 -8.09 2.07
N TRP A 62 -12.02 -7.78 1.88
CA TRP A 62 -11.51 -6.41 1.89
C TRP A 62 -11.57 -5.79 0.50
N ASN A 63 -11.72 -4.46 0.42
CA ASN A 63 -11.58 -3.71 -0.83
C ASN A 63 -10.12 -3.31 -1.06
N THR A 64 -9.39 -2.99 0.01
CA THR A 64 -7.94 -2.78 -0.03
C THR A 64 -7.26 -4.13 -0.25
N ASP A 65 -6.32 -4.17 -1.20
CA ASP A 65 -5.64 -5.39 -1.65
C ASP A 65 -4.12 -5.33 -1.39
N ASP A 66 -3.41 -6.42 -1.70
CA ASP A 66 -1.98 -6.72 -1.54
C ASP A 66 -1.62 -7.39 -0.20
N PHE A 67 -1.91 -6.79 0.95
CA PHE A 67 -1.63 -7.43 2.24
C PHE A 67 -2.51 -6.99 3.42
N LEU A 68 -2.60 -7.89 4.42
CA LEU A 68 -3.08 -7.62 5.77
C LEU A 68 -2.13 -8.27 6.79
N ILE A 69 -1.58 -7.45 7.68
CA ILE A 69 -0.70 -7.90 8.78
C ILE A 69 -1.47 -7.77 10.09
N VAL A 70 -1.48 -8.83 10.90
CA VAL A 70 -2.04 -8.78 12.25
C VAL A 70 -0.89 -8.77 13.25
N GLY A 71 -0.83 -7.72 14.05
CA GLY A 71 0.04 -7.60 15.21
C GLY A 71 -0.71 -7.93 16.49
N GLU A 72 -0.02 -8.53 17.46
CA GLU A 72 -0.55 -8.78 18.80
C GLU A 72 0.41 -8.23 19.86
N SER A 73 -0.13 -7.45 20.80
CA SER A 73 0.61 -6.92 21.95
C SER A 73 0.76 -7.98 23.04
N SER A 74 1.63 -7.74 24.02
CA SER A 74 1.78 -8.61 25.20
C SER A 74 0.50 -8.71 26.04
N ALA A 75 -0.43 -7.75 25.90
CA ALA A 75 -1.73 -7.75 26.56
C ALA A 75 -2.82 -8.47 25.74
N GLY A 76 -2.46 -9.12 24.63
CA GLY A 76 -3.40 -9.83 23.74
C GLY A 76 -4.24 -8.92 22.84
N GLN A 77 -4.01 -7.60 22.85
CA GLN A 77 -4.69 -6.68 21.95
C GLN A 77 -4.14 -6.85 20.54
N ARG A 78 -5.04 -6.93 19.56
CA ARG A 78 -4.71 -7.09 18.14
C ARG A 78 -4.86 -5.77 17.39
N GLN A 79 -3.94 -5.52 16.47
CA GLN A 79 -3.96 -4.39 15.56
C GLN A 79 -3.70 -4.89 14.14
N ARG A 80 -4.37 -4.30 13.16
CA ARG A 80 -4.22 -4.67 11.75
C ARG A 80 -3.56 -3.56 10.96
N LEU A 81 -2.65 -3.95 10.07
CA LEU A 81 -2.13 -3.11 9.00
C LEU A 81 -2.65 -3.68 7.69
N ILE A 82 -3.57 -2.98 7.04
CA ILE A 82 -4.04 -3.35 5.70
C ILE A 82 -3.50 -2.34 4.70
N GLY A 83 -3.00 -2.81 3.56
CA GLY A 83 -2.33 -1.88 2.68
C GLY A 83 -2.00 -2.39 1.31
N GLN A 84 -1.82 -1.42 0.41
CA GLN A 84 -1.40 -1.64 -0.97
C GLN A 84 0.10 -1.38 -1.14
N VAL A 85 0.72 -2.12 -2.06
CA VAL A 85 2.12 -1.97 -2.46
C VAL A 85 2.17 -1.42 -3.88
N LYS A 86 2.55 -0.15 -4.02
CA LYS A 86 2.66 0.53 -5.31
C LYS A 86 4.08 1.04 -5.51
N ARG A 87 4.82 0.44 -6.45
CA ARG A 87 6.22 0.85 -6.72
C ARG A 87 6.33 2.34 -7.09
N SER A 88 5.37 2.87 -7.84
CA SER A 88 5.21 4.30 -8.10
C SER A 88 3.80 4.69 -7.72
N PHE A 89 3.65 5.74 -6.93
CA PHE A 89 2.36 6.23 -6.46
C PHE A 89 2.35 7.75 -6.55
N ALA A 90 1.58 8.29 -7.49
CA ALA A 90 1.46 9.72 -7.66
C ALA A 90 0.17 10.20 -6.99
N VAL A 91 0.32 11.05 -5.97
CA VAL A 91 -0.84 11.68 -5.32
C VAL A 91 -1.35 12.78 -6.23
N SER A 92 -2.40 12.46 -6.98
CA SER A 92 -2.99 13.39 -7.93
C SER A 92 -4.46 13.07 -8.17
N TYR A 93 -5.27 14.12 -8.32
CA TYR A 93 -6.65 13.98 -8.76
C TYR A 93 -6.78 13.45 -10.20
N SER A 94 -5.73 13.47 -11.02
CA SER A 94 -5.77 12.87 -12.35
C SER A 94 -5.31 11.42 -12.39
N ASP A 95 -4.88 10.85 -11.27
CA ASP A 95 -4.37 9.49 -11.18
C ASP A 95 -5.47 8.55 -10.72
N ASP A 96 -5.92 7.66 -11.60
CA ASP A 96 -7.03 6.75 -11.33
C ASP A 96 -6.63 5.61 -10.39
N ASP A 97 -5.36 5.19 -10.39
CA ASP A 97 -4.85 4.18 -9.44
C ASP A 97 -4.86 4.75 -8.02
N PHE A 98 -4.42 6.01 -7.86
CA PHE A 98 -4.50 6.73 -6.59
C PHE A 98 -5.95 6.84 -6.10
N LYS A 99 -6.89 7.26 -6.97
CA LYS A 99 -8.30 7.37 -6.59
C LYS A 99 -8.87 6.04 -6.15
N SER A 100 -8.65 4.97 -6.91
CA SER A 100 -9.18 3.65 -6.55
C SER A 100 -8.67 3.23 -5.19
N ALA A 101 -7.35 3.33 -4.98
CA ALA A 101 -6.72 2.97 -3.72
C ALA A 101 -7.32 3.72 -2.50
N ILE A 102 -7.56 5.03 -2.64
CA ILE A 102 -8.21 5.83 -1.58
C ILE A 102 -9.68 5.46 -1.41
N VAL A 103 -10.42 5.25 -2.50
CA VAL A 103 -11.84 4.87 -2.45
C VAL A 103 -12.01 3.50 -1.78
N ASP A 104 -11.15 2.55 -2.08
CA ASP A 104 -11.19 1.20 -1.52
C ASP A 104 -10.86 1.21 -0.03
N ALA A 105 -9.81 1.92 0.38
CA ALA A 105 -9.51 2.16 1.80
C ALA A 105 -10.68 2.86 2.52
N TRP A 106 -11.32 3.84 1.88
CA TRP A 106 -12.47 4.54 2.46
C TRP A 106 -13.70 3.63 2.60
N ARG A 107 -13.93 2.71 1.65
CA ARG A 107 -14.99 1.70 1.75
C ARG A 107 -14.76 0.81 2.95
N ASP A 108 -13.55 0.27 3.11
CA ASP A 108 -13.18 -0.58 4.25
C ASP A 108 -13.35 0.14 5.60
N PHE A 109 -12.96 1.42 5.66
CA PHE A 109 -13.15 2.24 6.85
C PHE A 109 -14.64 2.42 7.21
N LYS A 110 -15.49 2.61 6.20
CA LYS A 110 -16.92 2.87 6.35
C LYS A 110 -17.72 1.62 6.68
N THR A 111 -17.40 0.47 6.09
CA THR A 111 -18.19 -0.76 6.22
C THR A 111 -18.10 -1.40 7.60
N GLY A 112 -17.11 -1.05 8.43
CA GLY A 112 -17.13 -1.22 9.89
C GLY A 112 -17.17 -2.66 10.43
N THR A 113 -17.28 -3.69 9.60
CA THR A 113 -17.33 -5.09 10.05
C THR A 113 -15.94 -5.68 10.28
N ASN A 114 -14.94 -5.23 9.52
CA ASN A 114 -13.60 -5.85 9.52
C ASN A 114 -12.49 -4.90 9.99
N PHE A 115 -12.72 -3.58 9.95
CA PHE A 115 -11.75 -2.54 10.30
C PHE A 115 -12.11 -1.83 11.60
N ASP A 116 -11.21 -1.92 12.59
CA ASP A 116 -11.31 -1.16 13.84
C ASP A 116 -10.68 0.23 13.67
N LYS A 117 -11.51 1.28 13.82
CA LYS A 117 -11.11 2.66 13.59
C LYS A 117 -10.14 3.21 14.63
N ASP A 118 -10.09 2.60 15.81
CA ASP A 118 -9.27 3.09 16.92
C ASP A 118 -7.87 2.45 16.93
N SER A 119 -7.70 1.32 16.23
CA SER A 119 -6.50 0.48 16.37
C SER A 119 -5.90 -0.01 15.05
N ASP A 120 -6.69 -0.11 13.97
CA ASP A 120 -6.21 -0.56 12.68
C ASP A 120 -5.71 0.62 11.83
N HIS A 121 -4.79 0.33 10.90
CA HIS A 121 -4.18 1.34 10.04
C HIS A 121 -4.17 0.92 8.57
N PHE A 122 -4.46 1.89 7.70
CA PHE A 122 -4.20 1.78 6.27
C PHE A 122 -2.74 2.12 5.94
N VAL A 123 -2.11 1.34 5.09
CA VAL A 123 -0.70 1.48 4.72
C VAL A 123 -0.53 1.53 3.21
N PHE A 124 0.27 2.48 2.73
CA PHE A 124 0.72 2.51 1.34
C PHE A 124 2.23 2.31 1.30
N VAL A 125 2.67 1.17 0.78
CA VAL A 125 4.09 0.85 0.62
C VAL A 125 4.53 1.31 -0.76
N THR A 126 5.52 2.20 -0.81
CA THR A 126 6.01 2.78 -2.07
C THR A 126 7.53 2.77 -2.12
N LEU A 127 8.08 2.66 -3.33
CA LEU A 127 9.52 2.77 -3.50
C LEU A 127 9.90 4.25 -3.40
N LEU A 128 10.87 4.59 -2.54
CA LEU A 128 11.46 5.93 -2.55
C LEU A 128 12.22 6.13 -3.87
N GLY A 129 11.55 6.70 -4.87
CA GLY A 129 12.07 6.92 -6.21
C GLY A 129 11.52 8.19 -6.86
N SER A 130 12.28 9.29 -6.75
CA SER A 130 12.10 10.62 -7.34
C SER A 130 10.96 11.50 -6.80
N SER A 131 11.35 12.49 -6.00
CA SER A 131 10.83 13.87 -5.79
C SER A 131 9.33 14.22 -5.70
N THR A 132 8.41 13.42 -6.23
CA THR A 132 6.97 13.76 -6.29
C THR A 132 6.21 13.26 -5.06
N LEU A 133 6.54 12.07 -4.56
CA LEU A 133 5.90 11.49 -3.37
C LEU A 133 6.30 12.26 -2.10
N ILE A 134 7.59 12.52 -1.89
CA ILE A 134 8.07 13.32 -0.74
C ILE A 134 7.44 14.72 -0.73
N ARG A 135 7.24 15.34 -1.90
CA ARG A 135 6.78 16.73 -1.98
C ARG A 135 5.31 16.93 -1.57
N PHE A 136 4.46 15.94 -1.80
CA PHE A 136 3.02 16.07 -1.55
C PHE A 136 2.47 15.12 -0.49
N PHE A 137 3.11 13.96 -0.29
CA PHE A 137 2.60 12.95 0.64
C PHE A 137 2.83 13.34 2.10
N SER A 138 3.97 13.96 2.43
CA SER A 138 4.20 14.49 3.78
C SER A 138 3.14 15.53 4.15
N ALA A 139 2.83 16.46 3.25
CA ALA A 139 1.81 17.46 3.48
C ALA A 139 0.41 16.84 3.68
N LEU A 140 0.05 15.82 2.90
CA LEU A 140 -1.22 15.10 3.07
C LEU A 140 -1.29 14.38 4.43
N LEU A 141 -0.21 13.68 4.81
CA LEU A 141 -0.13 12.98 6.10
C LEU A 141 -0.13 13.95 7.29
N ASP A 142 0.49 15.12 7.14
CA ASP A 142 0.48 16.17 8.16
C ASP A 142 -0.92 16.77 8.30
N CYS A 143 -1.64 17.00 7.19
CA CYS A 143 -3.04 17.41 7.25
C CYS A 143 -3.96 16.36 7.88
N ALA A 144 -3.67 15.06 7.71
CA ALA A 144 -4.46 13.99 8.32
C ALA A 144 -4.18 13.80 9.83
N ARG A 145 -3.08 14.38 10.35
CA ARG A 145 -2.71 14.35 11.77
C ARG A 145 -3.28 15.51 12.59
N ALA A 146 -3.71 16.59 11.93
CA ALA A 146 -4.29 17.79 12.54
C ALA A 146 -5.81 17.66 12.70
#